data_AF-T1BTM5-F1
#
_entry.id   AF-T1BTM5-F1
#
_cell.length_a   1.000
_cell.length_b   1.000
_cell.length_c   1.000
_cell.angle_alpha   90.00
_cell.angle_beta   90.00
_cell.angle_gamma   90.00
#
_symmetry.space_group_name_H-M   'P 1'
#
loop_
_entity.id
_entity.type
_entity.pdbx_description
1 polymer ?
#
loop_
_entity_poly.entity_id
_entity_poly.type
_entity_poly.pdbx_seq_one_letter_code
_entity_poly.pdbx_strand_id
1 'polypeptide(L)' 'MLGHLERGDPSETIERLAREVHADLIVLGYHRRSGLGKWWHTPTCTLLIDHTPTSLLVAIRDEPPETDP' A
#
# COMPACT_ATOMS: atom_id res chain seq x y z
N MET A 1 -4.31 15.95 -12.38
CA MET A 1 -4.53 14.52 -12.07
C MET A 1 -5.70 14.47 -11.10
N LEU A 2 -6.82 13.84 -11.46
CA LEU A 2 -7.92 13.66 -10.52
C LEU A 2 -7.55 12.55 -9.54
N GLY A 3 -7.87 12.74 -8.26
CA GLY A 3 -7.82 11.65 -7.28
C GLY A 3 -9.03 10.73 -7.44
N HIS A 4 -8.85 9.45 -7.13
CA HIS A 4 -9.92 8.46 -7.08
C HIS A 4 -10.28 8.16 -5.62
N LEU A 5 -11.56 8.12 -5.30
CA LEU A 5 -12.08 7.71 -3.99
C LEU A 5 -12.96 6.49 -4.19
N GLU A 6 -12.53 5.37 -3.60
CA GLU A 6 -13.19 4.08 -3.72
C GLU A 6 -13.69 3.57 -2.37
N ARG A 7 -14.66 2.66 -2.38
CA ARG A 7 -15.20 2.01 -1.19
C ARG A 7 -15.22 0.50 -1.39
N GLY A 8 -14.86 -0.26 -0.35
CA GLY A 8 -14.83 -1.73 -0.38
C GLY A 8 -13.56 -2.26 0.26
N ASP A 9 -13.22 -3.51 -0.08
CA ASP A 9 -11.91 -4.06 0.28
C ASP A 9 -10.81 -3.29 -0.46
N PRO A 10 -9.76 -2.80 0.23
CA PRO A 10 -8.75 -2.00 -0.42
C PRO A 10 -7.94 -2.78 -1.46
N SER A 11 -7.72 -4.09 -1.27
CA SER A 11 -6.96 -4.89 -2.23
C SER A 11 -7.72 -5.03 -3.55
N GLU A 12 -9.01 -5.38 -3.48
CA GLU A 12 -9.87 -5.50 -4.65
C GLU A 12 -10.05 -4.15 -5.38
N THR A 13 -10.27 -3.08 -4.63
CA THR A 13 -10.51 -1.75 -5.22
C THR A 13 -9.25 -1.17 -5.85
N ILE A 14 -8.07 -1.34 -5.23
CA ILE A 14 -6.78 -0.92 -5.81
C ILE A 14 -6.48 -1.72 -7.08
N GLU A 15 -6.68 -3.05 -7.06
CA GLU A 15 -6.43 -3.89 -8.22
C GLU A 15 -7.37 -3.56 -9.39
N ARG A 16 -8.66 -3.36 -9.12
CA ARG A 16 -9.63 -2.91 -10.12
C ARG A 16 -9.22 -1.57 -10.73
N LEU A 17 -8.91 -0.58 -9.90
CA LEU A 17 -8.52 0.75 -10.37
C LEU A 17 -7.22 0.69 -11.18
N ALA A 18 -6.23 -0.09 -10.74
CA ALA A 18 -4.97 -0.27 -11.46
C ALA A 18 -5.20 -0.83 -12.87
N ARG A 19 -6.14 -1.78 -13.02
CA ARG A 19 -6.56 -2.27 -14.35
C ARG A 19 -7.26 -1.21 -15.19
N GLU A 20 -8.19 -0.47 -14.60
CA GLU A 20 -8.97 0.57 -15.29
C GLU A 20 -8.09 1.71 -15.82
N VAL A 21 -7.05 2.08 -15.07
CA VAL A 21 -6.11 3.13 -15.47
C VAL A 21 -4.88 2.59 -16.22
N HIS A 22 -4.82 1.28 -16.48
CA HIS A 22 -3.68 0.59 -17.09
C HIS A 22 -2.34 0.91 -16.38
N ALA A 23 -2.32 0.84 -15.06
CA ALA A 23 -1.10 1.06 -14.28
C ALA A 23 -0.13 -0.11 -14.42
N ASP A 24 1.12 0.19 -14.77
CA ASP A 24 2.24 -0.77 -14.76
C ASP A 24 2.90 -0.89 -13.37
N LEU A 25 2.70 0.11 -12.51
CA LEU A 25 3.30 0.21 -11.17
C LEU A 25 2.30 0.79 -10.16
N ILE A 26 2.14 0.11 -9.03
CA ILE A 26 1.44 0.59 -7.85
C ILE A 26 2.49 1.04 -6.82
N VAL A 27 2.34 2.26 -6.29
CA VAL A 27 3.21 2.78 -5.22
C VAL A 27 2.40 2.93 -3.93
N LEU A 28 2.83 2.25 -2.87
CA LEU A 28 2.24 2.35 -1.54
C LEU A 28 3.20 3.06 -0.59
N GLY A 29 2.72 4.09 0.09
CA GLY A 29 3.45 4.71 1.21
C GLY A 29 3.25 3.93 2.50
N TYR A 30 4.33 3.66 3.23
CA TYR A 30 4.32 3.02 4.54
C TYR A 30 5.02 3.89 5.59
N HIS A 31 4.41 3.99 6.76
CA HIS A 31 4.91 4.73 7.90
C HIS A 31 5.22 3.79 9.08
N ARG A 32 6.49 3.77 9.52
CA ARG A 32 7.01 2.87 10.56
C ARG A 32 6.52 3.27 11.96
N ARG A 33 5.27 2.94 12.32
CA ARG A 33 4.83 3.01 13.74
C ARG A 33 5.18 1.76 14.57
N SER A 34 5.49 0.62 13.94
CA SER A 34 5.69 -0.63 14.70
C SER A 34 6.34 -1.79 13.91
N GLY A 35 7.40 -1.52 13.13
CA GLY A 35 8.22 -2.56 12.49
C GLY A 35 7.54 -3.31 11.34
N LEU A 36 8.31 -3.59 10.29
CA LEU A 36 7.81 -4.22 9.06
C LEU A 36 7.04 -5.53 9.34
N GLY A 37 7.54 -6.37 10.26
CA GLY A 37 6.98 -7.70 10.56
C GLY A 37 5.52 -7.70 11.03
N LYS A 38 5.05 -6.66 11.73
CA LYS A 38 3.65 -6.61 12.20
C LYS A 38 2.68 -6.19 11.10
N TRP A 39 3.15 -5.50 10.06
CA TRP A 39 2.32 -5.05 8.95
C TRP A 39 2.19 -6.09 7.83
N TRP A 40 3.16 -7.00 7.66
CA TRP A 40 3.00 -8.19 6.80
C TRP A 40 1.80 -9.07 7.22
N HIS A 41 1.35 -8.95 8.47
CA HIS A 41 0.14 -9.60 8.98
C HIS A 41 -1.14 -8.75 8.84
N THR A 42 -1.05 -7.55 8.28
CA THR A 42 -2.23 -6.73 8.00
C THR A 42 -2.84 -7.19 6.66
N PRO A 43 -4.11 -7.65 6.64
CA PRO A 43 -4.68 -8.38 5.50
C PRO A 43 -4.54 -7.63 4.17
N THR A 44 -4.70 -6.31 4.18
CA THR A 44 -4.71 -5.47 2.97
C THR A 44 -3.42 -5.57 2.14
N CYS A 45 -2.27 -5.68 2.80
CA CYS A 45 -0.98 -5.63 2.10
C CYS A 45 -0.48 -7.02 1.75
N THR A 46 -0.79 -8.01 2.59
CA THR A 46 -0.61 -9.42 2.24
C THR A 46 -1.41 -9.76 0.98
N LEU A 47 -2.68 -9.34 0.91
CA LEU A 47 -3.56 -9.61 -0.24
C LEU A 47 -3.10 -8.90 -1.53
N LEU A 48 -2.61 -7.66 -1.44
CA LEU A 48 -2.06 -6.95 -2.61
C LEU A 48 -0.77 -7.59 -3.12
N ILE A 49 0.12 -8.03 -2.21
CA ILE A 49 1.37 -8.69 -2.59
C ILE A 49 1.10 -10.07 -3.19
N ASP A 50 0.13 -10.81 -2.65
CA ASP A 50 -0.15 -12.19 -3.06
C ASP A 50 -0.96 -12.28 -4.37
N HIS A 51 -1.78 -11.28 -4.68
CA HIS A 51 -2.77 -11.40 -5.76
C HIS A 51 -2.68 -10.38 -6.89
N THR A 52 -1.78 -9.39 -6.83
CA THR A 52 -1.70 -8.39 -7.92
C THR A 52 -0.74 -8.84 -9.03
N PRO A 53 -1.17 -8.80 -10.31
CA PRO A 53 -0.27 -9.02 -11.45
C PRO A 53 0.60 -7.79 -11.78
N THR A 54 0.26 -6.62 -11.21
CA THR A 54 0.95 -5.34 -11.43
C THR A 54 2.13 -5.19 -10.48
N SER A 55 3.24 -4.59 -10.95
CA SER A 55 4.41 -4.36 -10.10
C SER A 55 4.06 -3.49 -8.88
N LEU A 56 4.59 -3.84 -7.71
CA LEU A 56 4.30 -3.14 -6.45
C LEU A 56 5.59 -2.59 -5.82
N LEU A 57 5.61 -1.27 -5.56
CA LEU A 57 6.67 -0.58 -4.82
C LEU A 57 6.12 -0.10 -3.48
N VAL A 58 6.77 -0.50 -2.39
CA VAL A 58 6.43 -0.02 -1.05
C VAL A 58 7.49 0.98 -0.60
N ALA A 59 7.12 2.26 -0.57
CA ALA A 59 7.96 3.35 -0.09
C ALA A 59 7.87 3.43 1.43
N ILE A 60 8.95 3.08 2.12
CA ILE A 60 9.02 3.10 3.58
C ILE A 60 9.68 4.40 4.03
N ARG A 61 8.96 5.22 4.79
CA ARG A 61 9.55 6.38 5.46
C ARG A 61 10.09 5.95 6.82
N ASP A 62 11.40 6.12 7.00
CA ASP A 62 12.03 6.02 8.32
C ASP A 62 11.83 7.37 9.00
N GLU A 63 10.94 7.43 9.99
CA GLU A 63 10.83 8.60 10.85
C GLU A 63 11.76 8.33 12.04
N PRO A 64 12.73 9.21 12.32
CA PRO A 64 13.56 9.06 13.50
C PRO A 64 12.65 9.00 14.74
N PRO A 65 12.99 8.20 15.77
CA PRO A 65 12.19 8.13 16.98
C PRO A 65 11.98 9.56 17.48
N GLU A 66 10.71 9.92 17.67
CA GLU A 66 10.30 11.21 18.23
C GLU A 66 11.11 11.42 19.51
N THR A 67 12.04 12.38 19.46
CA THR A 67 12.86 12.72 20.61
C THR A 67 11.99 13.60 21.49
N ASP A 68 11.17 12.96 22.32
CA ASP A 68 10.41 13.63 23.37
C ASP A 68 11.44 14.22 24.38
N PRO A 69 11.44 15.54 24.63
CA PRO A 69 12.35 16.17 25.59
C PRO A 69 12.06 15.80 27.06
#